data_AF-X1JXA2-F1
#
_entry.id   AF-X1JXA2-F1
#
_cell.length_a   1.000
_cell.length_b   1.000
_cell.length_c   1.000
_cell.angle_alpha   90.00
_cell.angle_beta   90.00
_cell.angle_gamma   90.00
#
_symmetry.space_group_name_H-M   'P 1'
#
loop_
_entity.id
_entity.type
_entity.pdbx_description
1 polymer ?
#
loop_
_entity_poly.entity_id
_entity_poly.type
_entity_poly.pdbx_seq_one_letter_code
_entity_poly.pdbx_strand_id
1 'polypeptide(L)'
;MLVFVFLEPARVEHMMSEIEAWGVSWFIIGALLGIIPLLMAFLTITLKDRANRLTNRILSIIYTALMLAEFVGMSLEPAVHQILIVGSVVVASAYIIFYSWKWPVKEA
;
A
#
# COMPACT_ATOMS: atom_id res chain seq x y z
N MET A 1 -2.37 2.85 -10.24
CA MET A 1 -1.49 3.08 -11.39
C MET A 1 -0.27 2.17 -11.39
N LEU A 2 0.75 2.34 -10.55
CA LEU A 2 2.06 1.70 -10.77
C LEU A 2 2.24 0.25 -10.32
N VAL A 3 1.60 -0.17 -9.23
CA VAL A 3 1.84 -1.51 -8.65
C VAL A 3 1.50 -2.62 -9.65
N PHE A 4 0.50 -2.37 -10.52
CA PHE A 4 0.00 -3.35 -11.49
C PHE A 4 0.50 -3.13 -12.91
N VAL A 5 1.08 -1.97 -13.25
CA VAL A 5 1.53 -1.66 -14.62
C VAL A 5 2.60 -2.64 -15.11
N PHE A 6 3.47 -3.13 -14.23
CA PHE A 6 4.51 -4.09 -14.61
C PHE A 6 4.00 -5.51 -14.83
N LEU A 7 2.76 -5.80 -14.45
CA LEU A 7 2.18 -7.14 -14.54
C LEU A 7 1.34 -7.33 -15.82
N GLU A 8 0.99 -6.24 -16.50
CA GLU A 8 0.12 -6.25 -17.67
C GLU A 8 0.70 -5.37 -18.79
N PRO A 9 1.13 -5.94 -19.94
CA PRO A 9 1.69 -5.15 -21.05
C PRO A 9 0.76 -4.05 -21.56
N ALA A 10 -0.56 -4.32 -21.58
CA ALA A 10 -1.58 -3.35 -21.99
C ALA A 10 -1.64 -2.10 -21.09
N ARG A 11 -1.14 -2.19 -19.84
CA ARG A 11 -1.06 -1.05 -18.94
C ARG A 11 0.11 -0.13 -19.20
N VAL A 12 1.12 -0.57 -19.97
CA VAL A 12 2.24 0.31 -20.34
C VAL A 12 1.75 1.43 -21.25
N GLU A 13 0.87 1.15 -22.21
CA GLU A 13 0.28 2.18 -23.07
C GLU A 13 -0.59 3.17 -22.29
N HIS A 14 -1.42 2.64 -21.38
CA HIS A 14 -2.21 3.48 -20.49
C HIS A 14 -1.32 4.35 -19.59
N MET A 15 -0.24 3.78 -19.05
CA MET A 15 0.76 4.50 -18.28
C MET A 15 1.33 5.67 -19.09
N MET A 16 1.73 5.45 -20.34
CA MET A 16 2.27 6.50 -21.20
C MET A 16 1.25 7.62 -21.42
N SER A 17 -0.03 7.29 -21.63
CA SER A 17 -1.09 8.29 -21.76
C SER A 17 -1.31 9.11 -20.49
N GLU A 18 -1.20 8.47 -19.32
CA GLU A 18 -1.32 9.17 -18.03
C GLU A 18 -0.07 10.01 -17.71
N ILE A 19 1.11 9.60 -18.17
CA ILE A 19 2.34 10.42 -18.06
C ILE A 19 2.17 11.70 -18.87
N GLU A 20 1.60 11.61 -20.07
CA GLU A 20 1.33 12.78 -20.91
C GLU A 20 0.28 13.71 -20.28
N ALA A 21 -0.76 13.15 -19.66
CA ALA A 21 -1.85 13.92 -19.04
C ALA A 21 -1.49 14.56 -17.68
N TRP A 22 -0.79 13.82 -16.81
CA TRP A 22 -0.57 14.21 -15.40
C TRP A 22 0.91 14.45 -15.07
N GLY A 23 1.81 14.14 -15.99
CA GLY A 23 3.26 14.25 -15.80
C GLY A 23 3.87 13.09 -15.00
N VAL A 24 5.17 12.88 -15.18
CA VAL A 24 5.96 11.85 -14.47
C VAL A 24 5.88 11.97 -12.94
N SER A 25 5.68 13.17 -12.40
CA SER A 25 5.60 13.38 -10.95
C SER A 25 4.51 12.56 -10.27
N TRP A 26 3.37 12.36 -10.94
CA TRP A 26 2.27 11.55 -10.40
C TRP A 26 2.65 10.08 -10.23
N PHE A 27 3.47 9.57 -11.14
CA PHE A 27 4.04 8.23 -11.07
C PHE A 27 5.09 8.10 -9.96
N ILE A 28 5.95 9.10 -9.78
CA ILE A 28 6.91 9.08 -8.66
C ILE A 28 6.16 8.96 -7.33
N ILE A 29 5.05 9.68 -7.16
CA ILE A 29 4.19 9.56 -5.96
C ILE A 29 3.69 8.11 -5.81
N GLY A 30 3.12 7.52 -6.87
CA GLY A 30 2.65 6.13 -6.84
C GLY A 30 3.76 5.12 -6.48
N ALA A 31 4.98 5.30 -6.99
CA ALA A 31 6.12 4.46 -6.66
C ALA A 31 6.51 4.59 -5.18
N LEU A 32 6.52 5.81 -4.64
CA LEU A 32 6.79 6.07 -3.22
C LEU A 32 5.73 5.42 -2.32
N LEU A 33 4.46 5.41 -2.73
CA LEU A 33 3.41 4.70 -2.02
C LEU A 33 3.66 3.18 -1.97
N GLY A 34 4.18 2.60 -3.05
CA GLY A 34 4.56 1.19 -3.10
C GLY A 34 5.65 0.78 -2.10
N ILE A 35 6.46 1.73 -1.62
CA ILE A 35 7.55 1.49 -0.65
C ILE A 35 7.04 1.50 0.80
N ILE A 36 5.82 1.97 1.07
CA ILE A 36 5.26 2.08 2.42
C ILE A 36 5.41 0.79 3.26
N PRO A 37 5.13 -0.42 2.74
CA PRO A 37 5.32 -1.66 3.51
C PRO A 37 6.78 -1.89 3.93
N LEU A 38 7.76 -1.53 3.08
CA LEU A 38 9.19 -1.63 3.41
C LEU A 38 9.57 -0.63 4.50
N LEU A 39 9.02 0.59 4.42
CA LEU A 39 9.20 1.60 5.46
C LEU A 39 8.62 1.12 6.80
N MET A 40 7.43 0.53 6.79
CA MET A 40 6.80 -0.04 8.00
C MET A 40 7.65 -1.17 8.61
N ALA A 41 8.22 -2.05 7.79
CA ALA A 41 9.13 -3.10 8.25
C ALA A 41 10.38 -2.52 8.92
N PHE A 42 10.98 -1.48 8.32
CA PHE A 42 12.12 -0.78 8.89
C PHE A 42 11.78 -0.02 10.19
N LEU A 43 10.63 0.64 10.24
CA LEU A 43 10.17 1.35 11.44
C LEU A 43 9.87 0.39 12.61
N THR A 44 9.47 -0.85 12.30
CA THR A 44 9.22 -1.90 13.29
C THR A 44 10.47 -2.32 14.06
N ILE A 45 11.65 -2.28 13.42
CA ILE A 45 12.92 -2.64 14.06
C ILE A 45 13.62 -1.44 14.72
N THR A 46 13.25 -0.20 14.36
CA THR A 46 13.93 1.02 14.84
C THR A 46 13.16 1.77 15.93
N LEU A 47 11.82 1.73 15.90
CA LEU A 47 10.99 2.45 16.86
C LEU A 47 10.73 1.63 18.13
N LYS A 48 10.68 2.32 19.29
CA LYS A 48 10.19 1.74 20.55
C LYS A 48 8.73 1.28 20.43
N ASP A 49 8.33 0.30 21.23
CA ASP A 49 7.04 -0.41 21.13
C ASP A 49 5.83 0.52 20.94
N ARG A 50 5.70 1.55 21.78
CA ARG A 50 4.57 2.51 21.69
C ARG A 50 4.56 3.29 20.38
N ALA A 51 5.71 3.80 19.94
CA ALA A 51 5.83 4.55 18.69
C ALA A 51 5.62 3.63 17.48
N ASN A 52 6.20 2.42 17.51
CA ASN A 52 6.01 1.42 16.48
C ASN A 52 4.53 1.07 16.28
N ARG A 53 3.80 0.79 17.37
CA ARG A 53 2.37 0.44 17.31
C ARG A 53 1.51 1.56 16.74
N LEU A 54 1.77 2.82 17.13
CA LEU A 54 1.05 3.97 16.59
C LEU A 54 1.32 4.14 15.10
N THR A 55 2.59 4.12 14.70
CA THR A 55 3.01 4.30 13.32
C THR A 55 2.47 3.20 12.42
N ASN A 56 2.62 1.92 12.82
CA ASN A 56 2.08 0.79 12.06
C ASN A 56 0.57 0.86 11.90
N ARG A 57 -0.17 1.35 12.91
CA ARG A 57 -1.62 1.52 12.80
C ARG A 57 -1.99 2.60 11.80
N ILE A 58 -1.41 3.80 11.91
CA ILE A 58 -1.70 4.93 11.03
C ILE A 58 -1.33 4.58 9.59
N LEU A 59 -0.12 4.05 9.37
CA LEU A 59 0.36 3.68 8.04
C LEU A 59 -0.48 2.54 7.43
N SER A 60 -0.90 1.55 8.22
CA SER A 60 -1.80 0.49 7.73
C SER A 60 -3.13 1.04 7.23
N ILE A 61 -3.74 1.98 7.96
CA ILE A 61 -5.01 2.60 7.56
C ILE A 61 -4.83 3.38 6.26
N ILE A 62 -3.81 4.24 6.19
CA ILE A 62 -3.53 5.08 5.02
C ILE A 62 -3.23 4.20 3.80
N TYR A 63 -2.34 3.21 3.95
CA TYR A 63 -1.94 2.33 2.87
C TYR A 63 -3.11 1.49 2.34
N THR A 64 -3.94 0.95 3.24
CA THR A 64 -5.15 0.22 2.84
C THR A 64 -6.12 1.10 2.06
N ALA A 65 -6.37 2.34 2.54
CA ALA A 65 -7.26 3.27 1.85
C ALA A 65 -6.76 3.63 0.45
N LEU A 66 -5.45 3.86 0.30
CA LEU A 66 -4.82 4.15 -0.99
C LEU A 66 -4.92 2.95 -1.95
N MET A 67 -4.61 1.74 -1.48
CA MET A 67 -4.70 0.54 -2.30
C MET A 67 -6.15 0.22 -2.71
N LEU A 68 -7.13 0.47 -1.85
CA LEU A 68 -8.55 0.34 -2.18
C LEU A 68 -9.01 1.41 -3.16
N ALA A 69 -8.61 2.67 -3.00
CA ALA A 69 -8.92 3.72 -3.94
C ALA A 69 -8.34 3.43 -5.34
N GLU A 70 -7.11 2.90 -5.39
CA GLU A 70 -6.51 2.44 -6.64
C GLU A 70 -7.28 1.26 -7.24
N PHE A 71 -7.67 0.29 -6.42
CA PHE A 71 -8.46 -0.88 -6.85
C PHE A 71 -9.82 -0.50 -7.42
N VAL A 72 -10.53 0.44 -6.79
CA VAL A 72 -11.83 0.93 -7.27
C VAL A 72 -11.68 1.77 -8.54
N GLY A 73 -10.58 2.49 -8.70
CA GLY A 73 -10.26 3.23 -9.92
C GLY A 73 -9.81 2.34 -11.09
N MET A 74 -9.55 1.05 -10.87
CA MET A 74 -9.25 0.09 -11.92
C MET A 74 -10.51 -0.43 -12.62
N SER A 75 -10.30 -1.18 -13.71
CA SER A 75 -11.36 -1.82 -14.51
C SER A 75 -12.44 -2.48 -13.65
N LEU A 76 -13.70 -2.43 -14.13
CA LEU A 76 -14.85 -3.14 -13.53
C LEU A 76 -14.67 -4.67 -13.54
N GLU A 77 -13.73 -5.18 -14.33
CA GLU A 77 -13.32 -6.59 -14.37
C GLU A 77 -11.85 -6.71 -13.92
N PRO A 78 -11.58 -6.69 -12.60
CA PRO A 78 -10.22 -6.79 -12.11
C PRO A 78 -9.65 -8.19 -12.35
N ALA A 79 -8.38 -8.26 -12.72
CA ALA A 79 -7.68 -9.53 -12.88
C ALA A 79 -7.51 -10.24 -11.51
N VAL A 80 -7.45 -11.57 -11.51
CA VAL A 80 -7.34 -12.37 -10.28
C VAL A 80 -6.16 -11.93 -9.41
N HIS A 81 -5.02 -11.61 -10.02
CA HIS A 81 -3.84 -11.15 -9.28
C HIS A 81 -4.07 -9.80 -8.57
N GLN A 82 -4.89 -8.91 -9.13
CA GLN A 82 -5.24 -7.62 -8.51
C GLN A 82 -6.07 -7.83 -7.25
N ILE A 83 -7.08 -8.71 -7.35
CA ILE A 83 -7.91 -9.09 -6.20
C ILE A 83 -7.05 -9.70 -5.09
N LEU A 84 -6.13 -10.61 -5.43
CA LEU A 84 -5.28 -11.27 -4.46
C LEU A 84 -4.30 -10.30 -3.78
N ILE A 85 -3.67 -9.40 -4.56
CA ILE A 85 -2.75 -8.40 -4.01
C ILE A 85 -3.50 -7.46 -3.07
N VAL A 86 -4.59 -6.84 -3.52
CA VAL A 86 -5.35 -5.87 -2.70
C VAL A 86 -5.99 -6.56 -1.50
N GLY A 87 -6.56 -7.76 -1.70
CA GLY A 87 -7.12 -8.57 -0.62
C GLY A 87 -6.08 -8.92 0.44
N SER A 88 -4.86 -9.29 0.03
CA SER A 88 -3.78 -9.57 0.97
C SER A 88 -3.36 -8.34 1.77
N VAL A 89 -3.33 -7.15 1.14
CA VAL A 89 -3.04 -5.89 1.82
C VAL A 89 -4.10 -5.59 2.88
N VAL A 90 -5.38 -5.71 2.53
CA VAL A 90 -6.50 -5.48 3.46
C VAL A 90 -6.40 -6.42 4.66
N VAL A 91 -6.18 -7.72 4.41
CA VAL A 91 -6.08 -8.74 5.47
C VAL A 91 -4.86 -8.47 6.36
N ALA A 92 -3.69 -8.21 5.77
CA ALA A 92 -2.47 -7.93 6.51
C ALA A 92 -2.60 -6.66 7.37
N SER A 93 -3.13 -5.57 6.80
CA SER A 93 -3.37 -4.33 7.52
C SER A 93 -4.38 -4.49 8.65
N ALA A 94 -5.44 -5.28 8.45
CA ALA A 94 -6.40 -5.61 9.51
C ALA A 94 -5.71 -6.33 10.68
N TYR A 95 -4.84 -7.31 10.40
CA TYR A 95 -4.05 -7.97 11.43
C TYR A 95 -3.09 -7.01 12.14
N ILE A 96 -2.36 -6.16 11.41
CA ILE A 96 -1.45 -5.18 11.99
C ILE A 96 -2.21 -4.24 12.95
N ILE A 97 -3.35 -3.71 12.51
CA ILE A 97 -4.19 -2.82 13.34
C ILE A 97 -4.69 -3.57 14.58
N PHE A 98 -5.22 -4.78 14.42
CA PHE A 98 -5.73 -5.60 15.52
C PHE A 98 -4.65 -5.90 16.57
N TYR A 99 -3.48 -6.37 16.15
CA TYR A 99 -2.36 -6.66 17.06
C TYR A 99 -1.75 -5.40 17.66
N SER A 100 -1.81 -4.27 16.97
CA SER A 100 -1.44 -2.96 17.52
C SER A 100 -2.32 -2.52 18.69
N TRP A 101 -3.48 -3.14 18.93
CA TRP A 101 -4.33 -2.89 20.10
C TRP A 101 -4.20 -3.99 21.15
N LYS A 102 -4.22 -5.26 20.73
CA LYS A 102 -4.27 -6.39 21.66
C LYS A 102 -2.97 -6.70 22.40
N TRP A 103 -1.80 -6.41 21.82
CA TRP A 103 -0.55 -6.84 22.43
C TRP A 103 -0.17 -5.96 23.64
N PRO A 104 0.16 -6.53 24.82
CA PRO A 104 0.67 -5.76 25.96
C PRO A 104 1.96 -5.04 25.58
N VAL A 105 2.06 -3.77 26.02
CA VAL A 105 3.26 -2.94 25.81
C VAL A 105 4.41 -3.57 26.58
N LYS A 106 5.44 -4.02 25.85
CA LYS A 106 6.72 -4.35 26.47
C LYS A 106 7.53 -3.08 26.47
N GLU A 107 7.58 -2.38 27.61
CA GLU A 107 8.59 -1.34 27.82
C GLU A 107 9.93 -2.03 28.04
N ALA A 108 10.82 -1.88 27.06
CA ALA A 108 12.25 -2.18 27.19
C ALA A 108 13.02 -0.85 27.20
#